data_AF-A0A8K0QLY0-F1
#
_entry.id   AF-A0A8K0QLY0-F1
#
_cell.length_a   1.000
_cell.length_b   1.000
_cell.length_c   1.000
_cell.angle_alpha   90.00
_cell.angle_beta   90.00
_cell.angle_gamma   90.00
#
_symmetry.space_group_name_H-M   'P 1'
#
loop_
_entity.id
_entity.type
_entity.pdbx_description
1 polymer ?
#
loop_
_entity_poly.entity_id
_entity_poly.type
_entity_poly.pdbx_seq_one_letter_code
_entity_poly.pdbx_strand_id
1 'polypeptide(L)'
;MAQPTEVDILAALGRYRAYIAKANHRAMSAILPAIETAHIDDPDLFESPEEEEEARLDFFDRLINPPDNTQPPIERPSDILTHWDLVVSQLSLDGTSVNADPEWRATKRDMYRSAILDGLGHLECPTGQWSLPLDFEILMRHVDSLEGHGWAKLRDETERLIFWVGWGGLGSGTETQEKIQKRVLAGQTIVDATGFYNYDVAGGWLSGVGGESAVYVAYTRPKGNESQGWSWRYLVTLGQFGDECFDDIVGVLDWYKHHSELHESEFEVTTAEIFAP
;
A
#
# COMPACT_ATOMS: atom_id res chain seq x y z
N MET A 1 -7.51 6.97 24.90
CA MET A 1 -7.92 5.58 24.64
C MET A 1 -6.75 4.65 24.94
N ALA A 2 -7.01 3.38 25.24
CA ALA A 2 -5.92 2.41 25.39
C ALA A 2 -5.32 2.11 24.02
N GLN A 3 -3.99 2.01 23.94
CA GLN A 3 -3.29 1.59 22.72
C GLN A 3 -3.65 0.13 22.39
N PRO A 4 -3.83 -0.23 21.10
CA PRO A 4 -4.16 -1.60 20.73
C PRO A 4 -3.03 -2.57 21.09
N THR A 5 -3.38 -3.81 21.42
CA THR A 5 -2.39 -4.86 21.66
C THR A 5 -1.87 -5.43 20.34
N GLU A 6 -0.74 -6.15 20.39
CA GLU A 6 -0.23 -6.88 19.22
C GLU A 6 -1.28 -7.84 18.64
N VAL A 7 -2.04 -8.52 19.49
CA VAL A 7 -3.13 -9.41 19.05
C VAL A 7 -4.21 -8.64 18.29
N ASP A 8 -4.59 -7.45 18.75
CA ASP A 8 -5.60 -6.62 18.09
C ASP A 8 -5.12 -6.16 16.70
N ILE A 9 -3.86 -5.74 16.62
CA ILE A 9 -3.22 -5.28 15.37
C ILE A 9 -3.15 -6.44 14.36
N LEU A 10 -2.70 -7.62 14.78
CA LEU A 10 -2.62 -8.78 13.90
C LEU A 10 -4.00 -9.28 13.45
N ALA A 11 -4.99 -9.23 14.34
CA ALA A 11 -6.37 -9.55 13.98
C ALA A 11 -6.94 -8.53 12.97
N ALA A 12 -6.65 -7.23 13.14
CA ALA A 12 -7.05 -6.19 12.19
C ALA A 12 -6.36 -6.37 10.83
N LEU A 13 -5.06 -6.63 10.82
CA LEU A 13 -4.29 -6.89 9.60
C LEU A 13 -4.80 -8.12 8.86
N GLY A 14 -5.13 -9.20 9.58
CA GLY A 14 -5.72 -10.40 9.00
C GLY A 14 -7.10 -10.12 8.36
N ARG A 15 -7.95 -9.32 9.01
CA ARG A 15 -9.25 -8.90 8.43
C ARG A 15 -9.07 -8.02 7.19
N TYR A 16 -8.14 -7.08 7.24
CA TYR A 16 -7.78 -6.23 6.11
C TYR A 16 -7.34 -7.09 4.91
N ARG A 17 -6.35 -7.97 5.10
CA ARG A 17 -5.83 -8.85 4.04
C ARG A 17 -6.91 -9.74 3.43
N ALA A 18 -7.73 -10.37 4.29
CA ALA A 18 -8.82 -11.22 3.83
C ALA A 18 -9.88 -10.44 3.02
N TYR A 19 -10.18 -9.20 3.42
CA TYR A 19 -11.12 -8.36 2.70
C TYR A 19 -10.59 -7.98 1.31
N ILE A 20 -9.36 -7.46 1.24
CA ILE A 20 -8.73 -7.07 -0.03
C ILE A 20 -8.56 -8.27 -0.95
N ALA A 21 -8.06 -9.41 -0.43
CA ALA A 21 -7.90 -10.64 -1.20
C ALA A 21 -9.25 -11.09 -1.81
N LYS A 22 -10.34 -11.03 -1.03
CA LYS A 22 -11.66 -11.38 -1.55
C LYS A 22 -12.14 -10.43 -2.65
N ALA A 23 -11.91 -9.13 -2.48
CA ALA A 23 -12.27 -8.13 -3.49
C ALA A 23 -11.46 -8.33 -4.78
N ASN A 24 -10.15 -8.52 -4.67
CA ASN A 24 -9.27 -8.76 -5.82
C ASN A 24 -9.54 -10.11 -6.50
N HIS A 25 -9.87 -11.17 -5.74
CA HIS A 25 -10.31 -12.44 -6.33
C HIS A 25 -11.56 -12.24 -7.18
N ARG A 26 -12.54 -11.49 -6.67
CA ARG A 26 -13.79 -11.19 -7.39
C ARG A 26 -13.50 -10.43 -8.68
N ALA A 27 -12.65 -9.40 -8.61
CA ALA A 27 -12.23 -8.62 -9.76
C ALA A 27 -11.54 -9.49 -10.82
N MET A 28 -10.56 -10.31 -10.41
CA MET A 28 -9.85 -11.25 -11.30
C MET A 28 -10.80 -12.25 -11.95
N SER A 29 -11.73 -12.80 -11.17
CA SER A 29 -12.75 -13.73 -11.69
C SER A 29 -13.64 -13.10 -12.76
N ALA A 30 -13.84 -11.79 -12.72
CA ALA A 30 -14.64 -11.08 -13.71
C ALA A 30 -13.85 -10.78 -14.99
N ILE A 31 -12.59 -10.37 -14.88
CA ILE A 31 -11.78 -9.93 -16.04
C ILE A 31 -11.08 -11.07 -16.79
N LEU A 32 -10.70 -12.14 -16.12
CA LEU A 32 -9.90 -13.22 -16.71
C LEU A 32 -10.56 -13.87 -17.93
N PRO A 33 -11.88 -14.16 -17.95
CA PRO A 33 -12.53 -14.70 -19.14
C PRO A 33 -12.39 -13.78 -20.37
N ALA A 34 -12.45 -12.46 -20.17
CA ALA A 34 -12.28 -11.50 -21.26
C ALA A 34 -10.83 -11.50 -21.77
N ILE A 35 -9.85 -11.61 -20.87
CA ILE A 35 -8.44 -11.72 -21.24
C ILE A 35 -8.18 -13.00 -22.03
N GLU A 36 -8.61 -14.15 -21.52
CA GLU A 36 -8.33 -15.45 -22.13
C GLU A 36 -9.02 -15.66 -23.48
N THR A 37 -10.16 -15.02 -23.70
CA THR A 37 -10.93 -15.14 -24.94
C THR A 37 -10.71 -13.97 -25.92
N ALA A 38 -9.92 -12.97 -25.53
CA ALA A 38 -9.60 -11.84 -26.40
C ALA A 38 -8.88 -12.34 -27.66
N HIS A 39 -9.42 -11.98 -28.81
CA HIS A 39 -8.87 -12.31 -30.12
C HIS A 39 -8.97 -11.09 -31.03
N ILE A 40 -7.99 -10.91 -31.90
CA ILE A 40 -7.95 -9.83 -32.88
C ILE A 40 -7.82 -10.42 -34.28
N ASP A 41 -8.80 -10.10 -35.13
CA ASP A 41 -8.85 -10.53 -36.53
C ASP A 41 -7.89 -9.69 -37.40
N ASP A 42 -6.61 -9.64 -37.01
CA ASP A 42 -5.54 -9.00 -37.79
C ASP A 42 -4.43 -10.02 -38.11
N PRO A 43 -4.38 -10.56 -39.35
CA PRO A 43 -3.43 -11.59 -39.73
C PRO A 43 -1.98 -11.10 -39.81
N ASP A 44 -1.76 -9.78 -39.79
CA ASP A 44 -0.41 -9.19 -39.85
C ASP A 44 0.13 -8.83 -38.45
N LEU A 45 -0.69 -8.92 -37.40
CA LEU A 45 -0.31 -8.53 -36.03
C LEU A 45 0.49 -9.60 -35.30
N PHE A 46 0.15 -10.87 -35.50
CA PHE A 46 0.82 -12.02 -34.88
C PHE A 46 1.26 -13.03 -35.95
N GLU A 47 2.51 -13.48 -35.87
CA GLU A 47 3.05 -14.50 -36.77
C GLU A 47 2.54 -15.90 -36.42
N SER A 48 2.03 -16.11 -35.19
CA SER A 48 1.53 -17.39 -34.70
C SER A 48 0.49 -17.26 -33.57
N PRO A 49 -0.36 -18.28 -33.33
CA PRO A 49 -1.25 -18.32 -32.16
C PRO A 49 -0.51 -18.23 -30.83
N GLU A 50 0.73 -18.71 -30.77
CA GLU A 50 1.58 -18.65 -29.59
C GLU A 50 1.95 -17.22 -29.21
N GLU A 51 2.23 -16.35 -30.18
CA GLU A 51 2.48 -14.92 -29.94
C GLU A 51 1.23 -14.19 -29.43
N GLU A 52 0.04 -14.60 -29.89
CA GLU A 52 -1.22 -14.07 -29.38
C GLU A 52 -1.48 -14.53 -27.92
N GLU A 53 -1.12 -15.77 -27.57
CA GLU A 53 -1.13 -16.27 -26.19
C GLU A 53 -0.14 -15.49 -25.30
N GLU A 54 1.07 -15.23 -25.80
CA GLU A 54 2.09 -14.44 -25.10
C GLU A 54 1.62 -13.00 -24.86
N ALA A 55 0.99 -12.35 -25.84
CA ALA A 55 0.46 -10.99 -25.68
C ALA A 55 -0.65 -10.91 -24.60
N ARG A 56 -1.51 -11.93 -24.50
CA ARG A 56 -2.51 -12.03 -23.41
C ARG A 56 -1.83 -12.18 -22.04
N LEU A 57 -0.81 -13.02 -21.96
CA LEU A 57 -0.04 -13.21 -20.74
C LEU A 57 0.71 -11.93 -20.35
N ASP A 58 1.36 -11.26 -21.30
CA ASP A 58 2.05 -9.98 -21.10
C ASP A 58 1.10 -8.88 -20.60
N PHE A 59 -0.11 -8.81 -21.15
CA PHE A 59 -1.13 -7.90 -20.61
C PHE A 59 -1.49 -8.24 -19.16
N PHE A 60 -1.70 -9.52 -18.86
CA PHE A 60 -2.01 -9.99 -17.52
C PHE A 60 -0.85 -9.72 -16.53
N ASP A 61 0.39 -9.98 -16.94
CA ASP A 61 1.59 -9.71 -16.15
C ASP A 61 1.77 -8.23 -15.92
N ARG A 62 1.43 -7.36 -16.88
CA ARG A 62 1.36 -5.91 -16.63
C ARG A 62 0.32 -5.57 -15.55
N LEU A 63 -0.84 -6.24 -15.52
CA LEU A 63 -1.86 -5.98 -14.51
C LEU A 63 -1.37 -6.32 -13.09
N ILE A 64 -0.77 -7.49 -12.90
CA ILE A 64 -0.40 -8.00 -11.56
C ILE A 64 1.04 -7.71 -11.16
N ASN A 65 1.91 -7.46 -12.14
CA ASN A 65 3.36 -7.28 -12.02
C ASN A 65 4.00 -8.36 -11.15
N PRO A 66 3.96 -9.62 -11.61
CA PRO A 66 4.38 -10.74 -10.78
C PRO A 66 5.89 -10.72 -10.57
N PRO A 67 6.41 -11.22 -9.44
CA PRO A 67 7.83 -11.52 -9.32
C PRO A 67 8.18 -12.67 -10.28
N ASP A 68 9.43 -12.68 -10.75
CA ASP A 68 9.95 -13.67 -11.73
C ASP A 68 9.79 -15.16 -11.31
N ASN A 69 9.42 -15.44 -10.06
CA ASN A 69 9.48 -16.78 -9.47
C ASN A 69 8.32 -17.13 -8.53
N THR A 70 7.09 -16.78 -8.92
CA THR A 70 5.87 -17.23 -8.21
C THR A 70 5.88 -18.75 -8.00
N GLN A 71 5.35 -19.18 -6.84
CA GLN A 71 5.24 -20.59 -6.46
C GLN A 71 3.79 -20.94 -6.11
N PRO A 72 3.05 -21.68 -6.96
CA PRO A 72 3.47 -22.20 -8.26
C PRO A 72 3.65 -21.11 -9.34
N PRO A 73 4.35 -21.41 -10.44
CA PRO A 73 4.43 -20.52 -11.59
C PRO A 73 3.04 -20.20 -12.16
N ILE A 74 2.89 -19.02 -12.74
CA ILE A 74 1.71 -18.61 -13.50
C ILE A 74 2.09 -18.72 -14.99
N GLU A 75 1.58 -19.74 -15.67
CA GLU A 75 1.85 -19.98 -17.10
C GLU A 75 0.72 -19.42 -17.97
N ARG A 76 -0.48 -19.27 -17.39
CA ARG A 76 -1.65 -18.67 -18.03
C ARG A 76 -2.42 -17.79 -17.03
N PRO A 77 -3.18 -16.79 -17.50
CA PRO A 77 -3.94 -15.89 -16.62
C PRO A 77 -4.84 -16.63 -15.60
N SER A 78 -5.53 -17.71 -15.98
CA SER A 78 -6.38 -18.49 -15.06
C SER A 78 -5.64 -19.24 -13.94
N ASP A 79 -4.33 -19.46 -14.04
CA ASP A 79 -3.56 -20.15 -12.99
C ASP A 79 -3.61 -19.38 -11.66
N ILE A 80 -3.78 -18.06 -11.72
CA ILE A 80 -3.90 -17.23 -10.52
C ILE A 80 -5.11 -17.61 -9.66
N LEU A 81 -6.25 -17.98 -10.28
CA LEU A 81 -7.45 -18.38 -9.55
C LEU A 81 -7.32 -19.81 -9.05
N THR A 82 -6.70 -20.68 -9.84
CA THR A 82 -6.41 -22.07 -9.45
C THR A 82 -5.50 -22.14 -8.23
N HIS A 83 -4.57 -21.20 -8.11
CA HIS A 83 -3.55 -21.16 -7.06
C HIS A 83 -3.68 -19.96 -6.11
N TRP A 84 -4.88 -19.35 -6.06
CA TRP A 84 -5.12 -18.07 -5.39
C TRP A 84 -4.54 -18.00 -3.98
N ASP A 85 -4.85 -18.99 -3.14
CA ASP A 85 -4.43 -19.03 -1.73
C ASP A 85 -2.91 -19.08 -1.56
N LEU A 86 -2.17 -19.51 -2.58
CA LEU A 86 -0.70 -19.58 -2.57
C LEU A 86 -0.07 -18.29 -3.13
N VAL A 87 -0.63 -17.74 -4.21
CA VAL A 87 0.00 -16.64 -4.96
C VAL A 87 -0.45 -15.25 -4.51
N VAL A 88 -1.62 -15.12 -3.86
CA VAL A 88 -2.21 -13.82 -3.47
C VAL A 88 -1.25 -12.94 -2.66
N SER A 89 -0.52 -13.52 -1.71
CA SER A 89 0.44 -12.78 -0.89
C SER A 89 1.79 -12.57 -1.57
N GLN A 90 2.13 -13.41 -2.56
CA GLN A 90 3.37 -13.24 -3.35
C GLN A 90 3.25 -12.07 -4.33
N LEU A 91 2.01 -11.77 -4.74
CA LEU A 91 1.63 -10.72 -5.70
C LEU A 91 1.06 -9.47 -5.02
N SER A 92 1.07 -9.42 -3.70
CA SER A 92 0.49 -8.31 -2.92
C SER A 92 -0.99 -8.01 -3.23
N LEU A 93 -1.72 -9.05 -3.66
CA LEU A 93 -3.14 -8.99 -4.01
C LEU A 93 -4.05 -9.05 -2.78
N ASP A 94 -3.48 -9.19 -1.59
CA ASP A 94 -4.16 -8.97 -0.31
C ASP A 94 -3.92 -7.56 0.26
N GLY A 95 -3.35 -6.66 -0.55
CA GLY A 95 -3.11 -5.27 -0.20
C GLY A 95 -1.88 -5.06 0.70
N THR A 96 -1.00 -6.06 0.80
CA THR A 96 0.25 -6.01 1.56
C THR A 96 1.39 -6.63 0.76
N SER A 97 2.57 -6.00 0.73
CA SER A 97 3.77 -6.67 0.20
C SER A 97 4.58 -7.31 1.32
N VAL A 98 5.10 -8.50 1.04
CA VAL A 98 5.99 -9.24 1.94
C VAL A 98 7.08 -9.91 1.12
N ASN A 99 8.32 -9.46 1.29
CA ASN A 99 9.47 -10.10 0.70
C ASN A 99 9.71 -11.48 1.34
N ALA A 100 10.13 -12.45 0.52
CA ALA A 100 10.36 -13.82 0.98
C ALA A 100 11.58 -13.95 1.93
N ASP A 101 12.55 -13.03 1.86
CA ASP A 101 13.78 -13.07 2.67
C ASP A 101 13.60 -12.37 4.03
N PRO A 102 13.52 -13.11 5.16
CA PRO A 102 13.32 -12.52 6.48
C PRO A 102 14.53 -11.73 7.00
N GLU A 103 15.76 -12.08 6.60
CA GLU A 103 16.98 -11.38 7.03
C GLU A 103 17.10 -10.03 6.32
N TRP A 104 16.81 -10.02 5.03
CA TRP A 104 16.71 -8.77 4.26
C TRP A 104 15.65 -7.85 4.84
N ARG A 105 14.46 -8.39 5.17
CA ARG A 105 13.38 -7.62 5.80
C ARG A 105 13.79 -7.03 7.15
N ALA A 106 14.49 -7.80 7.99
CA ALA A 106 15.00 -7.28 9.26
C ALA A 106 15.95 -6.10 9.05
N THR A 107 16.88 -6.22 8.10
CA THR A 107 17.81 -5.16 7.75
C THR A 107 17.08 -3.90 7.26
N LYS A 108 16.05 -4.06 6.42
CA LYS A 108 15.27 -2.93 5.91
C LYS A 108 14.41 -2.25 6.97
N ARG A 109 13.81 -3.01 7.89
CA ARG A 109 13.10 -2.46 9.05
C ARG A 109 14.02 -1.61 9.91
N ASP A 110 15.20 -2.12 10.25
CA ASP A 110 16.15 -1.39 11.09
C ASP A 110 16.68 -0.13 10.41
N MET A 111 16.95 -0.21 9.10
CA MET A 111 17.31 0.96 8.29
C MET A 111 16.20 2.02 8.28
N TYR A 112 14.94 1.63 8.05
CA TYR A 112 13.80 2.54 8.04
C TYR A 112 13.62 3.20 9.40
N ARG A 113 13.65 2.40 10.47
CA ARG A 113 13.59 2.87 11.86
C ARG A 113 14.67 3.90 12.16
N SER A 114 15.93 3.59 11.83
CA SER A 114 17.05 4.50 12.04
C SER A 114 16.85 5.79 11.27
N ALA A 115 16.51 5.72 9.97
CA ALA A 115 16.32 6.87 9.12
C ALA A 115 15.25 7.85 9.64
N ILE A 116 14.11 7.34 10.08
CA ILE A 116 13.03 8.16 10.65
C ILE A 116 13.46 8.77 11.99
N LEU A 117 14.06 7.99 12.89
CA LEU A 117 14.51 8.50 14.19
C LEU A 117 15.64 9.53 14.05
N ASP A 118 16.57 9.31 13.13
CA ASP A 118 17.64 10.25 12.80
C ASP A 118 17.06 11.57 12.27
N GLY A 119 16.10 11.49 11.33
CA GLY A 119 15.40 12.65 10.82
C GLY A 119 14.62 13.41 11.90
N LEU A 120 13.87 12.68 12.74
CA LEU A 120 13.12 13.26 13.86
C LEU A 120 14.08 13.89 14.89
N GLY A 121 15.28 13.34 15.08
CA GLY A 121 16.31 13.88 15.97
C GLY A 121 16.76 15.30 15.66
N HIS A 122 16.46 15.81 14.46
CA HIS A 122 16.68 17.22 14.08
C HIS A 122 15.52 18.15 14.47
N LEU A 123 14.41 17.61 14.98
CA LEU A 123 13.23 18.33 15.44
C LEU A 123 13.14 18.30 16.96
N GLU A 124 12.53 19.33 17.55
CA GLU A 124 12.29 19.38 18.99
C GLU A 124 11.23 18.33 19.40
N CYS A 125 11.59 17.45 20.32
CA CYS A 125 10.68 16.47 20.90
C CYS A 125 10.04 17.03 22.17
N PRO A 126 8.71 17.22 22.23
CA PRO A 126 8.04 17.78 23.41
C PRO A 126 8.20 16.94 24.68
N THR A 127 8.49 15.65 24.53
CA THR A 127 8.69 14.69 25.64
C THR A 127 10.17 14.34 25.86
N GLY A 128 11.08 15.00 25.13
CA GLY A 128 12.53 14.87 25.29
C GLY A 128 13.19 13.79 24.41
N GLN A 129 12.47 12.72 24.04
CA GLN A 129 13.03 11.66 23.19
C GLN A 129 12.00 11.13 22.19
N TRP A 130 12.41 11.07 20.93
CA TRP A 130 11.63 10.45 19.86
C TRP A 130 11.61 8.93 19.97
N SER A 131 10.44 8.36 19.72
CA SER A 131 10.21 6.93 19.54
C SER A 131 9.12 6.74 18.50
N LEU A 132 9.14 5.64 17.76
CA LEU A 132 8.09 5.31 16.80
C LEU A 132 6.81 4.87 17.54
N PRO A 133 5.63 4.99 16.90
CA PRO A 133 4.41 4.36 17.39
C PRO A 133 4.60 2.84 17.52
N LEU A 134 4.26 2.26 18.68
CA LEU A 134 4.46 0.83 18.93
C LEU A 134 3.63 -0.03 17.96
N ASP A 135 2.41 0.39 17.66
CA ASP A 135 1.51 -0.28 16.73
C ASP A 135 2.05 -0.26 15.29
N PHE A 136 2.69 0.84 14.87
CA PHE A 136 3.44 0.90 13.61
C PHE A 136 4.65 -0.04 13.62
N GLU A 137 5.43 -0.07 14.72
CA GLU A 137 6.56 -1.01 14.84
C GLU A 137 6.11 -2.47 14.75
N ILE A 138 4.96 -2.81 15.32
CA ILE A 138 4.36 -4.14 15.19
C ILE A 138 4.00 -4.39 13.73
N LEU A 139 3.23 -3.50 13.09
CA LEU A 139 2.86 -3.63 11.68
C LEU A 139 4.08 -3.91 10.77
N MET A 140 5.14 -3.11 10.91
CA MET A 140 6.36 -3.25 10.11
C MET A 140 7.03 -4.63 10.24
N ARG A 141 6.86 -5.34 11.36
CA ARG A 141 7.40 -6.70 11.52
C ARG A 141 6.69 -7.72 10.65
N HIS A 142 5.44 -7.47 10.28
CA HIS A 142 4.59 -8.42 9.59
C HIS A 142 4.50 -8.15 8.09
N VAL A 143 4.54 -6.88 7.67
CA VAL A 143 4.45 -6.49 6.25
C VAL A 143 5.52 -5.47 5.88
N ASP A 144 5.84 -5.37 4.60
CA ASP A 144 6.86 -4.46 4.05
C ASP A 144 6.25 -3.23 3.35
N SER A 145 4.93 -3.22 3.19
CA SER A 145 4.13 -2.08 2.72
C SER A 145 2.63 -2.34 3.00
N LEU A 146 1.82 -1.27 2.95
CA LEU A 146 0.35 -1.32 2.97
C LEU A 146 -0.20 -0.60 1.73
N GLU A 147 -0.73 -1.35 0.78
CA GLU A 147 -0.91 -0.91 -0.62
C GLU A 147 -2.37 -0.79 -1.07
N GLY A 148 -3.32 -1.20 -0.23
CA GLY A 148 -4.74 -1.02 -0.49
C GLY A 148 -5.29 -1.97 -1.55
N HIS A 149 -6.41 -1.57 -2.15
CA HIS A 149 -7.05 -2.28 -3.25
C HIS A 149 -6.31 -2.11 -4.58
N GLY A 150 -6.63 -2.97 -5.54
CA GLY A 150 -6.13 -2.86 -6.90
C GLY A 150 -4.85 -3.63 -7.13
N TRP A 151 -4.52 -3.77 -8.41
CA TRP A 151 -3.35 -4.47 -8.91
C TRP A 151 -2.28 -3.46 -9.32
N ALA A 152 -1.07 -3.92 -9.59
CA ALA A 152 0.08 -3.08 -9.92
C ALA A 152 -0.26 -1.94 -10.89
N LYS A 153 -0.81 -2.29 -12.06
CA LYS A 153 -1.19 -1.32 -13.09
C LYS A 153 -2.28 -0.36 -12.64
N LEU A 154 -3.35 -0.87 -12.01
CA LEU A 154 -4.44 -0.02 -11.53
C LEU A 154 -3.97 0.94 -10.44
N ARG A 155 -3.02 0.55 -9.59
CA ARG A 155 -2.46 1.47 -8.59
C ARG A 155 -1.69 2.62 -9.22
N ASP A 156 -0.93 2.32 -10.27
CA ASP A 156 -0.17 3.34 -11.02
C ASP A 156 -1.09 4.24 -11.86
N GLU A 157 -2.21 3.71 -12.37
CA GLU A 157 -3.11 4.44 -13.29
C GLU A 157 -4.30 5.13 -12.59
N THR A 158 -4.74 4.68 -11.40
CA THR A 158 -6.04 5.11 -10.82
C THR A 158 -5.96 5.87 -9.49
N GLU A 159 -4.92 6.70 -9.29
CA GLU A 159 -4.76 7.56 -8.10
C GLU A 159 -4.92 6.82 -6.75
N ARG A 160 -4.55 5.55 -6.67
CA ARG A 160 -4.76 4.76 -5.45
C ARG A 160 -3.76 5.15 -4.39
N LEU A 161 -4.27 5.51 -3.21
CA LEU A 161 -3.46 5.78 -2.03
C LEU A 161 -2.70 4.53 -1.65
N ILE A 162 -1.37 4.62 -1.53
CA ILE A 162 -0.56 3.65 -0.80
C ILE A 162 -0.34 4.22 0.60
N PHE A 163 -0.92 3.60 1.63
CA PHE A 163 -0.83 4.08 3.01
C PHE A 163 0.61 4.09 3.53
N TRP A 164 1.38 3.06 3.19
CA TRP A 164 2.77 2.95 3.60
C TRP A 164 3.62 2.35 2.49
N VAL A 165 4.39 3.23 1.84
CA VAL A 165 5.42 2.87 0.86
C VAL A 165 6.66 2.48 1.68
N GLY A 166 6.68 1.24 2.17
CA GLY A 166 7.81 0.71 2.95
C GLY A 166 9.03 0.45 2.06
N TRP A 167 9.40 -0.81 1.84
CA TRP A 167 10.60 -1.15 1.02
C TRP A 167 10.36 -2.27 0.01
N GLY A 168 9.14 -2.81 -0.06
CA GLY A 168 8.81 -4.02 -0.82
C GLY A 168 7.77 -3.87 -1.94
N GLY A 169 7.37 -2.66 -2.33
CA GLY A 169 6.30 -2.44 -3.31
C GLY A 169 6.77 -1.94 -4.67
N LEU A 170 6.15 -2.48 -5.71
CA LEU A 170 6.29 -2.16 -7.13
C LEU A 170 6.45 -0.65 -7.38
N GLY A 171 7.52 -0.26 -8.09
CA GLY A 171 7.72 1.11 -8.58
C GLY A 171 8.56 2.05 -7.71
N SER A 172 8.75 1.81 -6.40
CA SER A 172 9.67 2.65 -5.61
C SER A 172 11.11 2.14 -5.71
N GLY A 173 11.87 2.67 -6.67
CA GLY A 173 13.29 2.33 -6.81
C GLY A 173 14.05 2.44 -5.47
N THR A 174 15.01 1.55 -5.23
CA THR A 174 15.70 1.27 -3.96
C THR A 174 15.57 2.41 -2.93
N GLU A 175 14.73 2.20 -1.92
CA GLU A 175 14.62 3.11 -0.78
C GLU A 175 15.97 3.19 -0.07
N THR A 176 16.48 4.40 0.07
CA THR A 176 17.72 4.69 0.78
C THR A 176 17.40 5.39 2.09
N GLN A 177 18.30 5.27 3.07
CA GLN A 177 18.18 6.00 4.33
C GLN A 177 17.97 7.51 4.12
N GLU A 178 18.67 8.12 3.15
CA GLU A 178 18.51 9.54 2.81
C GLU A 178 17.10 9.86 2.28
N LYS A 179 16.54 9.02 1.40
CA LYS A 179 15.17 9.21 0.89
C LYS A 179 14.15 9.13 2.02
N ILE A 180 14.28 8.14 2.90
CA ILE A 180 13.39 7.94 4.05
C ILE A 180 13.50 9.13 5.01
N GLN A 181 14.72 9.59 5.32
CA GLN A 181 14.94 10.74 6.19
C GLN A 181 14.32 12.02 5.63
N LYS A 182 14.36 12.25 4.31
CA LYS A 182 13.72 13.40 3.65
C LYS A 182 12.19 13.40 3.78
N ARG A 183 11.56 12.28 4.11
CA ARG A 183 10.13 12.20 4.39
C ARG A 183 9.77 12.72 5.77
N VAL A 184 10.75 12.93 6.66
CA VAL A 184 10.53 13.52 7.98
C VAL A 184 10.26 15.02 7.84
N LEU A 185 9.17 15.48 8.45
CA LEU A 185 8.67 16.83 8.30
C LEU A 185 8.49 17.51 9.66
N ALA A 186 8.77 18.80 9.69
CA ALA A 186 8.43 19.66 10.82
C ALA A 186 6.91 19.74 10.98
N GLY A 187 6.44 19.92 12.21
CA GLY A 187 5.01 19.92 12.51
C GLY A 187 4.21 20.96 11.73
N GLN A 188 4.73 22.16 11.52
CA GLN A 188 4.05 23.19 10.73
C GLN A 188 3.84 22.76 9.28
N THR A 189 4.82 22.09 8.67
CA THR A 189 4.70 21.57 7.30
C THR A 189 3.59 20.52 7.20
N ILE A 190 3.44 19.66 8.21
CA ILE A 190 2.35 18.69 8.26
C ILE A 190 1.00 19.41 8.43
N VAL A 191 0.92 20.41 9.32
CA VAL A 191 -0.31 21.20 9.53
C VAL A 191 -0.74 21.92 8.26
N ASP A 192 0.20 22.54 7.55
CA ASP A 192 -0.08 23.26 6.30
C ASP A 192 -0.55 22.32 5.20
N ALA A 193 -0.05 21.08 5.17
CA ALA A 193 -0.45 20.06 4.19
C ALA A 193 -1.79 19.39 4.50
N THR A 194 -2.18 19.29 5.78
CA THR A 194 -3.33 18.49 6.24
C THR A 194 -4.48 19.32 6.82
N GLY A 195 -4.34 20.65 6.93
CA GLY A 195 -5.36 21.51 7.53
C GLY A 195 -5.63 21.24 9.02
N PHE A 196 -4.75 20.49 9.70
CA PHE A 196 -4.97 19.96 11.05
C PHE A 196 -4.74 21.00 12.18
N TYR A 197 -5.32 22.19 12.03
CA TYR A 197 -5.07 23.35 12.89
C TYR A 197 -5.54 23.18 14.34
N ASN A 198 -6.41 22.21 14.61
CA ASN A 198 -6.92 21.88 15.95
C ASN A 198 -5.91 21.10 16.80
N TYR A 199 -4.75 20.75 16.26
CA TYR A 199 -3.69 20.03 16.95
C TYR A 199 -2.40 20.84 16.98
N ASP A 200 -1.66 20.70 18.08
CA ASP A 200 -0.23 20.94 18.10
C ASP A 200 0.43 19.72 17.45
N VAL A 201 1.30 19.96 16.46
CA VAL A 201 2.07 18.90 15.78
C VAL A 201 3.54 19.20 16.01
N ALA A 202 4.28 18.25 16.59
CA ALA A 202 5.69 18.42 16.86
C ALA A 202 6.55 18.04 15.63
N GLY A 203 6.15 16.97 14.96
CA GLY A 203 6.82 16.44 13.79
C GLY A 203 6.22 15.10 13.40
N GLY A 204 6.72 14.53 12.32
CA GLY A 204 6.25 13.27 11.78
C GLY A 204 6.92 12.95 10.47
N TRP A 205 6.36 12.02 9.72
CA TRP A 205 6.84 11.73 8.37
C TRP A 205 5.72 11.38 7.42
N LEU A 206 5.98 11.59 6.13
CA LEU A 206 5.15 11.11 5.04
C LEU A 206 5.36 9.58 4.89
N SER A 207 4.36 8.80 5.30
CA SER A 207 4.36 7.33 5.23
C SER A 207 3.99 6.84 3.84
N GLY A 208 3.04 7.51 3.21
CA GLY A 208 2.38 7.03 2.01
C GLY A 208 1.84 8.17 1.17
N VAL A 209 1.60 7.88 -0.11
CA VAL A 209 1.13 8.83 -1.12
C VAL A 209 0.18 8.13 -2.09
N GLY A 210 -0.72 8.91 -2.67
CA GLY A 210 -1.53 8.59 -3.85
C GLY A 210 -1.56 9.82 -4.76
N GLY A 211 -2.50 9.88 -5.72
CA GLY A 211 -2.61 11.00 -6.66
C GLY A 211 -2.73 12.36 -5.97
N GLU A 212 -3.90 12.63 -5.39
CA GLU A 212 -4.14 13.82 -4.55
C GLU A 212 -4.06 13.53 -3.04
N SER A 213 -3.72 12.30 -2.67
CA SER A 213 -3.78 11.82 -1.29
C SER A 213 -2.40 11.64 -0.66
N ALA A 214 -2.28 11.86 0.65
CA ALA A 214 -1.04 11.64 1.39
C ALA A 214 -1.32 11.13 2.80
N VAL A 215 -0.41 10.30 3.32
CA VAL A 215 -0.49 9.73 4.67
C VAL A 215 0.70 10.20 5.49
N TYR A 216 0.40 10.79 6.64
CA TYR A 216 1.39 11.21 7.62
C TYR A 216 1.24 10.41 8.90
N VAL A 217 2.38 10.04 9.50
CA VAL A 217 2.42 9.59 10.89
C VAL A 217 2.97 10.74 11.70
N ALA A 218 2.14 11.35 12.55
CA ALA A 218 2.43 12.62 13.19
C ALA A 218 2.31 12.52 14.71
N TYR A 219 3.26 13.12 15.43
CA TYR A 219 3.21 13.24 16.87
C TYR A 219 2.48 14.52 17.24
N THR A 220 1.30 14.36 17.85
CA THR A 220 0.30 15.40 17.98
C THR A 220 -0.30 15.47 19.38
N ARG A 221 -0.86 16.63 19.71
CA ARG A 221 -1.69 16.86 20.90
C ARG A 221 -2.84 17.79 20.54
N PRO A 222 -4.08 17.52 20.96
CA PRO A 222 -5.20 18.44 20.73
C PRO A 222 -4.95 19.80 21.38
N LYS A 223 -5.21 20.90 20.64
CA LYS A 223 -5.15 22.25 21.20
C LYS A 223 -6.28 22.46 22.20
N GLY A 224 -5.98 23.19 23.28
CA GLY A 224 -6.96 23.51 24.32
C GLY A 224 -7.34 22.32 25.22
N ASN A 225 -6.74 21.14 25.04
CA ASN A 225 -6.94 19.99 25.92
C ASN A 225 -5.61 19.36 26.34
N GLU A 226 -4.90 20.05 27.24
CA GLU A 226 -3.60 19.61 27.77
C GLU A 226 -3.67 18.25 28.48
N SER A 227 -4.85 17.82 28.92
CA SER A 227 -5.05 16.54 29.60
C SER A 227 -4.85 15.31 28.68
N GLN A 228 -4.93 15.48 27.36
CA GLN A 228 -4.81 14.37 26.42
C GLN A 228 -3.37 14.05 25.98
N GLY A 229 -2.37 14.81 26.45
CA GLY A 229 -0.96 14.51 26.23
C GLY A 229 -0.54 14.40 24.75
N TRP A 230 0.75 14.18 24.52
CA TRP A 230 1.28 13.93 23.18
C TRP A 230 1.13 12.47 22.78
N SER A 231 0.71 12.21 21.55
CA SER A 231 0.46 10.87 21.02
C SER A 231 0.72 10.82 19.51
N TRP A 232 1.12 9.65 19.01
CA TRP A 232 1.18 9.40 17.57
C TRP A 232 -0.23 9.27 17.00
N ARG A 233 -0.45 9.81 15.81
CA ARG A 233 -1.67 9.71 15.02
C ARG A 233 -1.34 9.49 13.55
N TYR A 234 -2.28 8.91 12.84
CA TYR A 234 -2.23 8.71 11.40
C TYR A 234 -3.17 9.70 10.74
N LEU A 235 -2.60 10.62 9.96
CA LEU A 235 -3.33 11.66 9.25
C LEU A 235 -3.37 11.28 7.78
N VAL A 236 -4.56 11.20 7.20
CA VAL A 236 -4.73 10.97 5.75
C VAL A 236 -5.38 12.21 5.17
N THR A 237 -4.74 12.82 4.18
CA THR A 237 -5.39 13.85 3.36
C THR A 237 -5.82 13.23 2.05
N LEU A 238 -7.04 13.55 1.61
CA LEU A 238 -7.67 13.06 0.39
C LEU A 238 -7.90 14.21 -0.60
N GLY A 239 -7.05 15.24 -0.55
CA GLY A 239 -7.19 16.44 -1.38
C GLY A 239 -8.53 17.14 -1.15
N GLN A 240 -9.31 17.30 -2.21
CA GLN A 240 -10.63 17.94 -2.12
C GLN A 240 -11.69 17.11 -1.38
N PHE A 241 -11.43 15.81 -1.13
CA PHE A 241 -12.40 14.89 -0.53
C PHE A 241 -12.36 14.86 1.00
N GLY A 242 -11.44 15.62 1.61
CA GLY A 242 -11.36 15.81 3.07
C GLY A 242 -10.13 15.13 3.69
N ASP A 243 -10.13 15.08 5.02
CA ASP A 243 -9.03 14.54 5.81
C ASP A 243 -9.56 13.58 6.88
N GLU A 244 -8.79 12.53 7.15
CA GLU A 244 -9.07 11.52 8.17
C GLU A 244 -7.96 11.49 9.22
N CYS A 245 -8.33 11.15 10.45
CA CYS A 245 -7.40 11.09 11.56
C CYS A 245 -7.69 9.88 12.45
N PHE A 246 -6.67 9.05 12.62
CA PHE A 246 -6.77 7.83 13.40
C PHE A 246 -5.79 7.88 14.57
N ASP A 247 -6.27 7.44 15.73
CA ASP A 247 -5.44 7.34 16.94
C ASP A 247 -4.54 6.10 16.95
N ASP A 248 -4.81 5.10 16.09
CA ASP A 248 -4.06 3.85 16.00
C ASP A 248 -4.16 3.17 14.62
N ILE A 249 -3.30 2.18 14.38
CA ILE A 249 -3.26 1.43 13.12
C ILE A 249 -4.47 0.52 12.91
N VAL A 250 -5.20 0.15 13.96
CA VAL A 250 -6.40 -0.69 13.83
C VAL A 250 -7.51 0.10 13.16
N GLY A 251 -7.71 1.36 13.56
CA GLY A 251 -8.63 2.29 12.91
C GLY A 251 -8.26 2.54 11.45
N VAL A 252 -6.96 2.73 11.17
CA VAL A 252 -6.46 2.85 9.80
C VAL A 252 -6.83 1.62 8.97
N LEU A 253 -6.52 0.41 9.43
CA LEU A 253 -6.76 -0.83 8.67
C LEU A 253 -8.26 -1.07 8.42
N ASP A 254 -9.10 -0.69 9.37
CA ASP A 254 -10.56 -0.81 9.23
C ASP A 254 -11.14 0.14 8.19
N TRP A 255 -10.64 1.39 8.15
CA TRP A 255 -10.99 2.37 7.13
C TRP A 255 -10.40 2.01 5.75
N TYR A 256 -9.10 1.70 5.72
CA TYR A 256 -8.33 1.57 4.49
C TYR A 256 -8.76 0.38 3.64
N LYS A 257 -9.31 -0.69 4.25
CA LYS A 257 -9.88 -1.81 3.49
C LYS A 257 -11.11 -1.43 2.65
N HIS A 258 -11.71 -0.27 2.87
CA HIS A 258 -12.84 0.24 2.09
C HIS A 258 -12.46 1.42 1.20
N HIS A 259 -11.29 2.00 1.40
CA HIS A 259 -10.80 3.12 0.60
C HIS A 259 -10.35 2.65 -0.78
N SER A 260 -10.77 3.34 -1.84
CA SER A 260 -10.49 2.97 -3.23
C SER A 260 -10.92 1.53 -3.58
N GLU A 261 -11.96 1.01 -2.93
CA GLU A 261 -12.55 -0.28 -3.28
C GLU A 261 -12.97 -0.30 -4.74
N LEU A 262 -12.59 -1.35 -5.46
CA LEU A 262 -12.93 -1.48 -6.87
C LEU A 262 -14.45 -1.62 -7.06
N HIS A 263 -15.01 -0.77 -7.92
CA HIS A 263 -16.36 -0.90 -8.42
C HIS A 263 -16.42 -1.93 -9.55
N GLU A 264 -17.58 -2.59 -9.71
CA GLU A 264 -17.77 -3.59 -10.77
C GLU A 264 -17.60 -3.00 -12.18
N SER A 265 -17.88 -1.71 -12.36
CA SER A 265 -17.62 -1.00 -13.63
C SER A 265 -16.13 -0.87 -13.95
N GLU A 266 -15.25 -1.06 -12.98
CA GLU A 266 -13.79 -1.11 -13.18
C GLU A 266 -13.32 -2.52 -13.54
N PHE A 267 -14.22 -3.52 -13.60
CA PHE A 267 -13.91 -4.90 -14.02
C PHE A 267 -14.13 -5.11 -15.51
N GLU A 268 -13.76 -4.13 -16.33
CA GLU A 268 -13.86 -4.21 -17.77
C GLU A 268 -12.46 -4.13 -18.37
N VAL A 269 -12.17 -5.09 -19.26
CA VAL A 269 -10.97 -5.10 -20.09
C VAL A 269 -11.44 -5.37 -21.51
N THR A 270 -10.96 -4.56 -22.44
CA THR A 270 -11.27 -4.69 -23.86
C THR A 270 -10.15 -5.38 -24.61
N THR A 271 -10.50 -6.06 -25.71
CA THR A 271 -9.52 -6.63 -26.66
C THR A 271 -8.48 -5.60 -27.12
N ALA A 272 -8.91 -4.35 -27.33
CA ALA A 272 -8.03 -3.27 -27.76
C ALA A 272 -6.98 -2.90 -26.70
N GLU A 273 -7.32 -2.97 -25.40
CA GLU A 273 -6.37 -2.74 -24.31
C GLU A 273 -5.40 -3.91 -24.14
N ILE A 274 -5.87 -5.14 -24.36
CA ILE A 274 -5.06 -6.36 -24.23
C ILE A 274 -3.93 -6.35 -25.26
N PHE A 275 -4.25 -6.05 -26.51
CA PHE A 275 -3.30 -6.02 -27.62
C PHE A 275 -2.74 -4.60 -27.89
N ALA A 276 -2.90 -3.66 -26.95
CA ALA A 276 -2.28 -2.36 -27.06
C ALA A 276 -0.75 -2.47 -26.87
N PRO A 277 0.04 -1.86 -27.77
CA PRO A 277 1.51 -1.87 -27.69
C PRO A 277 2.07 -1.15 -26.45
#